data_AF-A0A9P0DAE0-F1
#
_entry.id   AF-A0A9P0DAE0-F1
#
_cell.length_a   1.000
_cell.length_b   1.000
_cell.length_c   1.000
_cell.angle_alpha   90.00
_cell.angle_beta   90.00
_cell.angle_gamma   90.00
#
_symmetry.space_group_name_H-M   'P 1'
#
loop_
_entity.id
_entity.type
_entity.pdbx_description
1 polymer ?
#
loop_
_entity_poly.entity_id
_entity_poly.type
_entity_poly.pdbx_seq_one_letter_code
_entity_poly.pdbx_strand_id
1 'polypeptide(L)'
;MSHQTRDETNQFLNEFLNFEKKDEESFFTREKILYLLNLHKINKTKVESGNLKNMKVLWEVVARDISNKYRVTVMPHKCENKFKVLERNYKKTKDNNNKTGRGRRTFEFEREFDELYGKKQQI
;
A
#
# COMPACT_ATOMS: atom_id res chain seq x y z
N MET A 1 33.06 31.10 8.54
CA MET A 1 32.50 29.95 9.30
C MET A 1 31.09 29.69 8.79
N SER A 2 30.88 28.80 7.82
CA SER A 2 29.52 28.40 7.37
C SER A 2 29.52 27.17 6.45
N HIS A 3 30.12 26.06 6.89
CA HIS A 3 30.09 24.79 6.14
C HIS A 3 29.66 23.61 7.02
N GLN A 4 28.72 23.85 7.94
CA GLN A 4 28.29 22.82 8.90
C GLN A 4 26.77 22.82 9.12
N THR A 5 26.00 22.77 8.04
CA THR A 5 24.52 22.74 8.15
C THR A 5 23.79 21.92 7.09
N ARG A 6 24.47 21.38 6.06
CA ARG A 6 23.80 20.56 5.02
C ARG A 6 23.89 19.05 5.27
N ASP A 7 24.96 18.58 5.90
CA ASP A 7 25.13 17.15 6.19
C ASP A 7 24.35 16.71 7.43
N GLU A 8 24.29 17.55 8.46
CA GLU A 8 23.50 17.29 9.68
C GLU A 8 21.99 17.26 9.40
N THR A 9 21.50 18.11 8.49
CA THR A 9 20.09 18.08 8.07
C THR A 9 19.73 16.83 7.28
N ASN A 10 20.64 16.34 6.43
CA ASN A 10 20.43 15.11 5.68
C ASN A 10 20.51 13.89 6.59
N GLN A 11 21.38 13.92 7.60
CA GLN A 11 21.45 12.89 8.62
C GLN A 11 20.15 12.83 9.44
N PHE A 12 19.65 13.97 9.91
CA PHE A 12 18.40 14.05 10.66
C PHE A 12 17.18 13.62 9.84
N LEU A 13 17.10 14.02 8.56
CA LEU A 13 16.02 13.58 7.66
C LEU A 13 16.10 12.08 7.39
N ASN A 14 17.29 11.51 7.20
CA ASN A 14 17.46 10.07 7.03
C ASN A 14 17.15 9.30 8.32
N GLU A 15 17.52 9.83 9.47
CA GLU A 15 17.23 9.25 10.78
C GLU A 15 15.72 9.33 11.10
N PHE A 16 15.06 10.44 10.76
CA PHE A 16 13.60 10.59 10.84
C PHE A 16 12.86 9.64 9.88
N LEU A 17 13.29 9.55 8.62
CA LEU A 17 12.72 8.61 7.65
C LEU A 17 12.98 7.14 8.04
N ASN A 18 14.09 6.84 8.71
CA ASN A 18 14.38 5.50 9.23
C ASN A 18 13.62 5.21 10.54
N PHE A 19 13.36 6.22 11.37
CA PHE A 19 12.51 6.13 12.54
C PHE A 19 11.05 5.85 12.14
N GLU A 20 10.50 6.59 11.17
CA GLU A 20 9.16 6.32 10.62
C GLU A 20 9.05 4.94 9.96
N LYS A 21 10.13 4.42 9.37
CA LYS A 21 10.16 3.05 8.82
C LYS A 21 10.10 1.97 9.91
N LYS A 22 10.61 2.24 11.12
CA LYS A 22 10.72 1.25 12.20
C LYS A 22 9.37 0.97 12.88
N ASP A 23 8.49 1.98 12.99
CA ASP A 23 7.12 1.81 13.50
C ASP A 23 6.17 1.16 12.46
N GLU A 24 6.51 1.23 11.17
CA GLU A 24 5.68 0.68 10.09
C GLU A 24 5.73 -0.86 9.99
N GLU A 25 6.75 -1.49 10.59
CA GLU A 25 6.98 -2.94 10.49
C GLU A 25 5.98 -3.76 11.34
N SER A 26 5.26 -3.14 12.28
CA SER A 26 4.34 -3.84 13.21
C SER A 26 2.85 -3.63 12.93
N PHE A 27 2.43 -2.52 12.31
CA PHE A 27 0.99 -2.20 12.23
C PHE A 27 0.23 -3.09 11.22
N PHE A 28 0.75 -3.23 10.01
CA PHE A 28 0.07 -3.91 8.91
C PHE A 28 0.29 -5.42 8.95
N THR A 29 -0.38 -6.07 9.90
CA THR A 29 -0.49 -7.54 9.93
C THR A 29 -1.20 -8.06 8.67
N ARG A 30 -1.02 -9.35 8.36
CA ARG A 30 -1.69 -10.00 7.22
C ARG A 30 -3.20 -9.73 7.20
N GLU A 31 -3.87 -9.87 8.34
CA GLU A 31 -5.31 -9.63 8.47
C GLU A 31 -5.71 -8.19 8.09
N LYS A 32 -4.97 -7.20 8.60
CA LYS A 32 -5.20 -5.78 8.29
C LYS A 32 -4.91 -5.46 6.83
N ILE A 33 -3.91 -6.09 6.23
CA ILE A 33 -3.61 -5.96 4.80
C ILE A 33 -4.78 -6.52 3.97
N LEU A 34 -5.28 -7.71 4.28
CA LEU A 34 -6.44 -8.28 3.59
C LEU A 34 -7.67 -7.36 3.70
N TYR A 35 -7.91 -6.81 4.88
CA TYR A 35 -9.00 -5.87 5.09
C TYR A 35 -8.81 -4.58 4.27
N LEU A 36 -7.59 -4.04 4.22
CA LEU A 36 -7.22 -2.90 3.38
C LEU A 36 -7.47 -3.19 1.88
N LEU A 37 -7.07 -4.35 1.37
CA LEU A 37 -7.28 -4.74 -0.02
C LEU A 37 -8.77 -4.86 -0.36
N ASN A 38 -9.57 -5.43 0.56
CA ASN A 38 -11.01 -5.54 0.38
C ASN A 38 -11.70 -4.16 0.36
N LEU A 39 -11.37 -3.28 1.31
CA LEU A 39 -11.93 -1.92 1.33
C LEU A 39 -11.53 -1.13 0.08
N HIS A 40 -10.28 -1.27 -0.38
CA HIS A 40 -9.85 -0.66 -1.63
C HIS A 40 -10.67 -1.20 -2.82
N LYS A 41 -10.87 -2.51 -2.93
CA LYS A 41 -11.70 -3.14 -3.99
C LYS A 41 -13.10 -2.53 -4.04
N ILE A 42 -13.79 -2.51 -2.91
CA ILE A 42 -15.18 -2.03 -2.80
C ILE A 42 -15.25 -0.52 -3.12
N ASN A 43 -14.38 0.28 -2.50
CA ASN A 43 -14.45 1.72 -2.67
C ASN A 43 -13.96 2.17 -4.05
N LYS A 44 -13.05 1.43 -4.69
CA LYS A 44 -12.63 1.72 -6.07
C LYS A 44 -13.80 1.60 -7.04
N THR A 45 -14.63 0.57 -6.90
CA THR A 45 -15.87 0.43 -7.68
C THR A 45 -16.82 1.60 -7.45
N LYS A 46 -16.89 2.14 -6.22
CA LYS A 46 -17.70 3.35 -5.93
C LYS A 46 -17.12 4.61 -6.57
N VAL A 47 -15.79 4.73 -6.68
CA VAL A 47 -15.16 5.83 -7.43
C VAL A 47 -15.50 5.71 -8.91
N GLU A 48 -15.39 4.51 -9.48
CA GLU A 48 -15.72 4.23 -10.88
C GLU A 48 -17.20 4.47 -11.20
N SER A 49 -18.10 4.19 -10.25
CA SER A 49 -19.54 4.43 -10.39
C SER A 49 -19.96 5.87 -10.05
N GLY A 50 -19.04 6.77 -9.72
CA GLY A 50 -19.33 8.16 -9.33
C GLY A 50 -19.91 8.35 -7.92
N ASN A 51 -20.06 7.28 -7.14
CA ASN A 51 -20.55 7.33 -5.75
C ASN A 51 -19.49 7.86 -4.77
N LEU A 52 -18.21 7.79 -5.14
CA LEU A 52 -17.12 8.46 -4.44
C LEU A 52 -16.43 9.44 -5.40
N LYS A 53 -16.19 10.66 -4.90
CA LYS A 53 -15.69 11.78 -5.72
C LYS A 53 -14.37 11.48 -6.43
N ASN A 54 -13.42 10.86 -5.73
CA ASN A 54 -12.09 10.57 -6.26
C ASN A 54 -11.34 9.57 -5.36
N MET A 55 -10.14 9.17 -5.80
CA MET A 55 -9.26 8.26 -5.04
C MET A 55 -8.77 8.85 -3.71
N LYS A 56 -8.68 10.19 -3.57
CA LYS A 56 -8.32 10.80 -2.28
C LYS A 56 -9.37 10.51 -1.22
N VAL A 57 -10.65 10.71 -1.55
CA VAL A 57 -11.77 10.40 -0.66
C VAL A 57 -11.83 8.89 -0.36
N LEU A 58 -11.48 8.04 -1.32
CA LEU A 58 -11.35 6.59 -1.08
C LEU A 58 -10.37 6.30 0.07
N TRP A 59 -9.18 6.91 0.07
CA TRP A 59 -8.19 6.66 1.12
C TRP A 59 -8.62 7.19 2.49
N GLU A 60 -9.35 8.31 2.51
CA GLU A 60 -9.98 8.84 3.72
C GLU A 60 -11.00 7.85 4.30
N VAL A 61 -11.84 7.26 3.45
CA VAL A 61 -12.80 6.21 3.84
C VAL A 61 -12.10 4.96 4.34
N VAL A 62 -11.09 4.47 3.63
CA VAL A 62 -10.33 3.27 4.00
C VAL A 62 -9.65 3.45 5.36
N ALA A 63 -8.97 4.57 5.58
CA ALA A 63 -8.30 4.85 6.84
C ALA A 63 -9.28 4.96 8.01
N ARG A 64 -10.42 5.62 7.81
CA ARG A 64 -11.50 5.70 8.80
C ARG A 64 -12.03 4.31 9.16
N ASP A 65 -12.32 3.47 8.17
CA ASP A 65 -12.89 2.13 8.40
C ASP A 65 -11.89 1.20 9.10
N ILE A 66 -10.59 1.24 8.73
CA ILE A 66 -9.52 0.51 9.45
C ILE A 66 -9.39 1.01 10.89
N SER A 67 -9.37 2.33 11.08
CA SER A 67 -9.24 2.96 12.39
C SER A 67 -10.37 2.52 13.33
N ASN A 68 -11.60 2.54 12.83
CA ASN A 68 -12.79 2.12 13.58
C ASN A 68 -12.76 0.62 13.90
N LYS A 69 -12.42 -0.23 12.92
CA LYS A 69 -12.42 -1.69 13.11
C LYS A 69 -11.38 -2.13 14.14
N TYR A 70 -10.18 -1.57 14.09
CA TYR A 70 -9.06 -2.00 14.93
C TYR A 70 -8.82 -1.10 16.15
N ARG A 71 -9.66 -0.08 16.37
CA ARG A 71 -9.55 0.89 17.47
C ARG A 71 -8.17 1.55 17.56
N VAL A 72 -7.70 2.01 16.41
CA VAL A 72 -6.37 2.63 16.20
C VAL A 72 -6.54 3.88 15.34
N THR A 73 -5.57 4.78 15.33
CA THR A 73 -5.58 5.93 14.42
C THR A 73 -4.66 5.65 13.24
N VAL A 74 -5.23 5.52 12.04
CA VAL A 74 -4.47 5.34 10.80
C VAL A 74 -4.73 6.52 9.88
N MET A 75 -3.67 7.07 9.30
CA MET A 75 -3.78 8.17 8.35
C MET A 75 -4.01 7.65 6.91
N PRO A 76 -4.78 8.37 6.07
CA PRO A 76 -5.05 7.99 4.68
C PRO A 76 -3.79 7.68 3.87
N HIS A 77 -2.75 8.50 4.01
CA HIS A 77 -1.48 8.32 3.29
C HIS A 77 -0.75 7.02 3.66
N LYS A 78 -0.91 6.53 4.91
CA LYS A 78 -0.31 5.24 5.33
C LYS A 78 -0.98 4.08 4.60
N CYS A 79 -2.31 4.10 4.47
CA CYS A 79 -3.05 3.11 3.70
C CYS A 79 -2.66 3.14 2.22
N GLU A 80 -2.59 4.33 1.63
CA GLU A 80 -2.21 4.51 0.23
C GLU A 80 -0.78 4.02 -0.05
N ASN A 81 0.18 4.43 0.77
CA ASN A 81 1.57 4.03 0.63
C ASN A 81 1.72 2.51 0.76
N LYS A 82 1.07 1.90 1.75
CA LYS A 82 1.10 0.44 1.92
C LYS A 82 0.52 -0.28 0.71
N PHE A 83 -0.62 0.19 0.18
CA PHE A 83 -1.21 -0.38 -1.03
C PHE A 83 -0.26 -0.29 -2.22
N LYS A 84 0.35 0.89 -2.47
CA LYS A 84 1.31 1.10 -3.56
C LYS A 84 2.57 0.24 -3.44
N VAL A 85 3.04 -0.03 -2.23
CA VAL A 85 4.15 -0.96 -1.98
C VAL A 85 3.75 -2.37 -2.39
N LEU A 86 2.58 -2.86 -1.93
CA LEU A 86 2.07 -4.18 -2.26
C LEU A 86 1.85 -4.35 -3.77
N GLU A 87 1.29 -3.33 -4.43
CA GLU A 87 1.08 -3.33 -5.87
C GLU A 87 2.39 -3.44 -6.67
N ARG A 88 3.42 -2.66 -6.29
CA ARG A 88 4.74 -2.74 -6.94
C ARG A 88 5.37 -4.12 -6.77
N ASN A 89 5.26 -4.70 -5.58
CA ASN A 89 5.79 -6.04 -5.30
C ASN A 89 5.07 -7.11 -6.14
N TYR A 90 3.73 -7.04 -6.22
CA TYR A 90 2.93 -7.91 -7.08
C TYR A 90 3.37 -7.82 -8.55
N LYS A 91 3.45 -6.61 -9.11
CA LYS A 91 3.87 -6.40 -10.51
C LYS A 91 5.28 -6.94 -10.77
N LYS A 92 6.22 -6.69 -9.84
CA LYS A 92 7.59 -7.21 -9.92
C LYS A 92 7.63 -8.74 -9.88
N THR A 93 6.77 -9.37 -9.08
CA THR A 93 6.65 -10.84 -9.03
C THR A 93 6.11 -11.40 -10.34
N LYS A 94 5.02 -10.83 -10.90
CA LYS A 94 4.49 -11.24 -12.21
C LYS A 94 5.51 -11.07 -13.33
N ASP A 95 6.21 -9.94 -13.38
CA ASP A 95 7.24 -9.68 -14.39
C ASP A 95 8.40 -10.69 -14.34
N ASN A 96 8.91 -11.00 -13.13
CA ASN A 96 9.95 -12.02 -12.96
C ASN A 96 9.48 -13.41 -13.43
N ASN A 97 8.25 -13.79 -13.06
CA ASN A 97 7.68 -15.08 -13.42
C ASN A 97 7.44 -15.20 -14.93
N ASN A 98 7.08 -14.11 -15.61
CA ASN A 98 6.88 -14.07 -17.05
C ASN A 98 8.20 -14.12 -17.84
N LYS A 99 9.27 -13.51 -17.33
CA LYS A 99 10.54 -13.38 -18.07
C LYS A 99 11.39 -14.63 -18.08
N THR A 100 11.51 -15.36 -16.97
CA THR A 100 12.61 -16.33 -16.81
C THR A 100 12.19 -17.77 -16.57
N GLY A 101 10.95 -18.06 -16.15
CA GLY A 101 10.44 -19.43 -15.90
C GLY A 101 11.16 -20.23 -14.81
N ARG A 102 12.47 -20.02 -14.62
CA ARG A 102 13.32 -20.52 -13.53
C ARG A 102 13.21 -19.59 -12.33
N GLY A 103 12.96 -20.17 -11.15
CA GLY A 103 12.89 -19.40 -9.90
C GLY A 103 11.57 -18.65 -9.70
N ARG A 104 10.43 -19.32 -9.93
CA ARG A 104 9.09 -18.77 -9.71
C ARG A 104 9.01 -18.15 -8.31
N ARG A 105 8.71 -16.86 -8.25
CA ARG A 105 8.50 -16.13 -7.00
C ARG A 105 7.04 -16.20 -6.62
N THR A 106 6.77 -16.38 -5.33
CA THR A 106 5.45 -16.28 -4.73
C THR A 106 5.29 -14.89 -4.10
N PHE A 107 4.07 -14.35 -4.16
CA PHE A 107 3.71 -13.13 -3.44
C PHE A 107 2.55 -13.46 -2.50
N GLU A 108 2.67 -13.07 -1.23
CA GLU A 108 1.75 -13.49 -0.16
C GLU A 108 0.29 -13.10 -0.43
N PHE A 109 0.06 -12.01 -1.16
CA PHE A 109 -1.26 -11.50 -1.53
C PHE A 109 -1.54 -11.65 -3.03
N GLU A 110 -0.91 -12.63 -3.70
CA GLU A 110 -1.04 -12.83 -5.15
C GLU A 110 -2.50 -13.06 -5.56
N ARG A 111 -3.25 -13.86 -4.79
CA ARG A 111 -4.66 -14.16 -5.09
C ARG A 111 -5.52 -12.90 -5.04
N GLU A 112 -5.37 -12.11 -3.98
CA GLU A 112 -6.16 -10.90 -3.78
C GLU A 112 -5.85 -9.84 -4.84
N PHE A 113 -4.58 -9.73 -5.24
CA PHE A 113 -4.19 -8.88 -6.35
C PHE A 113 -4.66 -9.45 -7.71
N ASP A 114 -4.58 -10.75 -7.94
CA ASP A 114 -5.14 -11.37 -9.14
C ASP A 114 -6.65 -11.13 -9.25
N GLU A 115 -7.41 -11.07 -8.15
CA GLU A 115 -8.82 -10.66 -8.20
C GLU A 115 -9.03 -9.16 -8.49
N LEU A 116 -8.13 -8.31 -8.01
CA LEU A 116 -8.16 -6.86 -8.24
C LEU A 116 -7.82 -6.49 -9.69
N TYR A 117 -6.86 -7.19 -10.31
CA TYR A 117 -6.31 -6.89 -11.63
C TYR A 117 -6.73 -7.88 -12.72
N GLY A 118 -7.11 -9.10 -12.36
CA GLY A 118 -7.46 -10.20 -13.26
C GLY A 118 -8.87 -10.12 -13.85
N LYS A 119 -9.71 -9.18 -13.41
CA LYS A 119 -11.00 -8.88 -14.08
C LYS A 119 -10.86 -8.17 -15.44
N LYS A 120 -9.65 -8.12 -16.03
CA LYS A 120 -9.43 -7.65 -17.39
C LYS A 120 -9.15 -8.79 -18.38
N GLN A 121 -9.79 -9.96 -18.20
CA GLN A 121 -9.97 -10.98 -19.24
C GLN A 121 -11.27 -11.75 -18.99
N GLN A 122 -12.41 -11.23 -19.46
CA GLN A 122 -13.55 -12.07 -19.84
C GLN A 122 -14.18 -11.48 -21.11
N ILE A 123 -13.86 -12.17 -22.22
CA ILE A 123 -14.57 -12.36 -23.49
C ILE A 123 -14.92 -11.10 -24.28
#